data_AF-A0A1J9Q952-F1
#
_entry.id   AF-A0A1J9Q952-F1
#
_cell.length_a   1.000
_cell.length_b   1.000
_cell.length_c   1.000
_cell.angle_alpha   90.00
_cell.angle_beta   90.00
_cell.angle_gamma   90.00
#
_symmetry.space_group_name_H-M   'P 1'
#
loop_
_entity.id
_entity.type
_entity.pdbx_description
1 polymer ?
#
loop_
_entity_poly.entity_id
_entity_poly.type
_entity_poly.pdbx_seq_one_letter_code
_entity_poly.pdbx_strand_id
1 'polypeptide(L)'
;MIAPLFEKLANQFTRPKKISFAKIDVDANQDVAAAYGVTTMPTFIIFQNGAVAHSIRGANPQLLTSKIQEFASSVGSNGADDAADEASGNGSHWLGGSVPKGYSELSSEIEIKGIDLLNCDNQVGSGKSLFAPEKPSGFSAAESSGKGKDKASSTSDWVESDTDEQLMLYIPFQSSIKLHSLQITCLASPGGDDDDDEVPMRPKTLKLYTNRTHIIGFEDADEETPTQVIELTPQDWDESTKTATVELRFVKFQRITSLVVYFVDGDGDGEKIRVDRVRLFGEAGEKREMGKLEKIGDEPGE
;
A
#
# COMPACT_ATOMS: atom_id res chain seq x y z
N MET A 1 -23.65 -34.42 0.45
CA MET A 1 -24.42 -33.62 1.44
C MET A 1 -24.13 -32.11 1.40
N ILE A 2 -23.15 -31.60 0.64
CA ILE A 2 -22.84 -30.15 0.59
C ILE A 2 -23.60 -29.36 -0.49
N ALA A 3 -24.01 -30.03 -1.59
CA ALA A 3 -24.70 -29.40 -2.71
C ALA A 3 -25.96 -28.58 -2.33
N PRO A 4 -26.92 -29.11 -1.52
CA PRO A 4 -28.10 -28.32 -1.16
C PRO A 4 -27.78 -27.14 -0.22
N LEU A 5 -26.67 -27.19 0.52
CA LEU A 5 -26.21 -26.06 1.31
C LEU A 5 -25.63 -24.96 0.41
N PHE A 6 -24.82 -25.35 -0.58
CA PHE A 6 -24.26 -24.41 -1.55
C PHE A 6 -25.37 -23.69 -2.34
N GLU A 7 -26.40 -24.40 -2.78
CA GLU A 7 -27.55 -23.79 -3.46
C GLU A 7 -28.33 -22.82 -2.55
N LYS A 8 -28.51 -23.15 -1.27
CA LYS A 8 -29.13 -22.23 -0.30
C LYS A 8 -28.31 -20.96 -0.12
N LEU A 9 -26.99 -21.08 0.03
CA LEU A 9 -26.09 -19.95 0.17
C LEU A 9 -26.04 -19.11 -1.11
N ALA A 10 -26.04 -19.75 -2.28
CA ALA A 10 -26.12 -19.07 -3.56
C ALA A 10 -27.43 -18.26 -3.65
N ASN A 11 -28.58 -18.84 -3.32
CA ASN A 11 -29.85 -18.13 -3.35
C ASN A 11 -29.92 -16.98 -2.32
N GLN A 12 -29.28 -17.13 -1.16
CA GLN A 12 -29.31 -16.13 -0.09
C GLN A 12 -28.35 -14.96 -0.32
N PHE A 13 -27.17 -15.22 -0.89
CA PHE A 13 -26.08 -14.25 -0.98
C PHE A 13 -25.77 -13.78 -2.41
N THR A 14 -26.44 -14.32 -3.44
CA THR A 14 -26.31 -13.79 -4.81
C THR A 14 -26.76 -12.35 -4.87
N ARG A 15 -25.87 -11.47 -5.35
CA ARG A 15 -26.17 -10.06 -5.59
C ARG A 15 -25.78 -9.75 -7.04
N PRO A 16 -26.72 -9.31 -7.88
CA PRO A 16 -26.42 -8.98 -9.28
C PRO A 16 -25.22 -8.01 -9.39
N LYS A 17 -24.28 -8.33 -10.28
CA LYS A 17 -23.02 -7.58 -10.52
C LYS A 17 -22.05 -7.49 -9.34
N LYS A 18 -22.29 -8.21 -8.24
CA LYS A 18 -21.51 -8.13 -7.01
C LYS A 18 -21.03 -9.49 -6.50
N ILE A 19 -21.94 -10.46 -6.41
CA ILE A 19 -21.62 -11.82 -5.95
C ILE A 19 -22.33 -12.82 -6.85
N SER A 20 -21.55 -13.68 -7.49
CA SER A 20 -22.04 -14.75 -8.36
C SER A 20 -21.49 -16.09 -7.93
N PHE A 21 -22.34 -17.11 -7.93
CA PHE A 21 -21.96 -18.49 -7.63
C PHE A 21 -21.90 -19.28 -8.94
N ALA A 22 -20.80 -20.01 -9.15
CA ALA A 22 -20.61 -20.86 -10.31
C ALA A 22 -20.30 -22.28 -9.85
N LYS A 23 -20.83 -23.25 -10.60
CA LYS A 23 -20.51 -24.67 -10.44
C LYS A 23 -19.80 -25.12 -11.71
N ILE A 24 -18.63 -25.73 -11.55
CA ILE A 24 -17.82 -26.24 -12.65
C ILE A 24 -17.74 -27.75 -12.50
N ASP A 25 -17.94 -28.46 -13.60
CA ASP A 25 -17.70 -29.90 -13.70
C ASP A 25 -16.22 -30.12 -14.03
N VAL A 26 -15.49 -30.76 -13.12
CA VAL A 26 -14.05 -31.00 -13.28
C VAL A 26 -13.72 -32.09 -14.28
N ASP A 27 -14.66 -33.02 -14.54
CA ASP A 27 -14.47 -34.08 -15.53
C ASP A 27 -14.54 -33.51 -16.95
N ALA A 28 -15.37 -32.48 -17.14
CA ALA A 28 -15.48 -31.75 -18.41
C ALA A 28 -14.42 -30.63 -18.59
N ASN A 29 -13.83 -30.12 -17.49
CA ASN A 29 -12.89 -28.98 -17.50
C ASN A 29 -11.61 -29.31 -16.71
N GLN A 30 -10.89 -30.34 -17.14
CA GLN A 30 -9.70 -30.87 -16.45
C GLN A 30 -8.53 -29.88 -16.43
N ASP A 31 -8.41 -29.03 -17.44
CA ASP A 31 -7.43 -27.95 -17.57
C ASP A 31 -7.63 -26.88 -16.49
N VAL A 32 -8.88 -26.45 -16.27
CA VAL A 32 -9.25 -25.51 -15.19
C VAL A 32 -8.98 -26.13 -13.83
N ALA A 33 -9.35 -27.40 -13.65
CA ALA A 33 -9.08 -28.12 -12.40
C ALA A 33 -7.57 -28.21 -12.10
N ALA A 34 -6.74 -28.48 -13.11
CA ALA A 34 -5.29 -28.52 -12.97
C ALA A 34 -4.69 -27.14 -12.67
N ALA A 35 -5.12 -26.09 -13.38
CA ALA A 35 -4.64 -24.72 -13.20
C ALA A 35 -4.87 -24.19 -11.78
N TYR A 36 -5.99 -24.57 -11.16
CA TYR A 36 -6.32 -24.18 -9.78
C TYR A 36 -5.94 -25.24 -8.73
N GLY A 37 -5.23 -26.30 -9.12
CA GLY A 37 -4.73 -27.33 -8.20
C GLY A 37 -5.84 -28.09 -7.46
N VAL A 38 -6.94 -28.39 -8.13
CA VAL A 38 -8.08 -29.15 -7.58
C VAL A 38 -7.71 -30.63 -7.53
N THR A 39 -7.36 -31.11 -6.33
CA THR A 39 -6.97 -32.51 -6.10
C THR A 39 -8.02 -33.33 -5.37
N THR A 40 -8.94 -32.68 -4.65
CA THR A 40 -10.00 -33.35 -3.88
C THR A 40 -11.35 -32.73 -4.18
N MET A 41 -12.36 -33.56 -4.40
CA MET A 41 -13.74 -33.11 -4.61
C MET A 41 -14.58 -33.32 -3.36
N PRO A 42 -15.46 -32.37 -2.99
CA PRO A 42 -15.64 -31.05 -3.60
C PRO A 42 -14.55 -30.06 -3.15
N THR A 43 -14.14 -29.12 -4.02
CA THR A 43 -13.30 -27.97 -3.66
C THR A 43 -14.06 -26.68 -4.01
N PHE A 44 -14.02 -25.70 -3.11
CA PHE A 44 -14.64 -24.40 -3.28
C PHE A 44 -13.56 -23.33 -3.38
N ILE A 45 -13.61 -22.52 -4.43
CA ILE A 45 -12.65 -21.43 -4.65
C ILE A 45 -13.43 -20.12 -4.65
N ILE A 46 -12.96 -19.17 -3.85
CA ILE A 46 -13.54 -17.83 -3.75
C ILE A 46 -12.62 -16.88 -4.52
N PHE A 47 -13.20 -16.21 -5.50
CA PHE A 47 -12.52 -15.19 -6.29
C PHE A 47 -12.95 -13.80 -5.82
N GLN A 48 -11.98 -12.90 -5.62
CA GLN A 48 -12.21 -11.50 -5.31
C GLN A 48 -11.34 -10.66 -6.23
N ASN A 49 -11.93 -9.67 -6.91
CA ASN A 49 -11.25 -8.77 -7.84
C ASN A 49 -10.38 -9.50 -8.90
N GLY A 50 -10.81 -10.68 -9.34
CA GLY A 50 -10.10 -11.48 -10.35
C GLY A 50 -8.98 -12.39 -9.82
N ALA A 51 -8.64 -12.32 -8.52
CA ALA A 51 -7.66 -13.17 -7.87
C ALA A 51 -8.31 -14.23 -6.97
N VAL A 52 -7.60 -15.34 -6.72
CA VAL A 52 -8.05 -16.38 -5.78
C VAL A 52 -7.84 -15.87 -4.35
N ALA A 53 -8.95 -15.53 -3.67
CA ALA A 53 -8.92 -15.03 -2.30
C ALA A 53 -8.87 -16.17 -1.28
N HIS A 54 -9.55 -17.29 -1.57
CA HIS A 54 -9.54 -18.45 -0.69
C HIS A 54 -9.86 -19.75 -1.42
N SER A 55 -9.34 -20.87 -0.93
CA SER A 55 -9.63 -22.21 -1.45
C SER A 55 -9.92 -23.17 -0.30
N ILE A 56 -11.11 -23.77 -0.29
CA ILE A 56 -11.57 -24.73 0.69
C ILE A 56 -11.61 -26.10 0.03
N ARG A 57 -10.75 -27.01 0.49
CA ARG A 57 -10.68 -28.38 0.00
C ARG A 57 -11.56 -29.29 0.85
N GLY A 58 -12.36 -30.14 0.20
CA GLY A 58 -13.26 -31.07 0.86
C GLY A 58 -14.57 -30.42 1.34
N ALA A 59 -15.50 -31.27 1.77
CA ALA A 59 -16.82 -30.85 2.22
C ALA A 59 -16.79 -30.29 3.66
N ASN A 60 -16.46 -29.00 3.82
CA ASN A 60 -16.51 -28.29 5.10
C ASN A 60 -17.63 -27.22 5.09
N PRO A 61 -18.85 -27.55 5.56
CA PRO A 61 -20.00 -26.64 5.50
C PRO A 61 -19.87 -25.41 6.41
N GLN A 62 -19.24 -25.54 7.57
CA GLN A 62 -19.06 -24.42 8.51
C GLN A 62 -18.10 -23.40 7.92
N LEU A 63 -16.94 -23.85 7.43
CA LEU A 63 -15.93 -22.95 6.86
C LEU A 63 -16.46 -22.24 5.60
N LEU A 64 -17.20 -22.96 4.75
CA LEU A 64 -17.82 -22.41 3.55
C LEU A 64 -18.85 -21.31 3.89
N THR A 65 -19.72 -21.57 4.87
CA THR A 65 -20.76 -20.61 5.29
C THR A 65 -20.14 -19.36 5.89
N SER A 66 -19.18 -19.51 6.81
CA SER A 66 -18.50 -18.38 7.44
C SER A 66 -17.77 -17.52 6.41
N LYS A 67 -17.06 -18.13 5.46
CA LYS A 67 -16.37 -17.38 4.41
C LYS A 67 -17.33 -16.68 3.46
N ILE A 68 -18.38 -17.35 2.97
CA ILE A 68 -19.37 -16.69 2.12
C ILE A 68 -20.03 -15.51 2.85
N GLN A 69 -20.33 -15.63 4.15
CA GLN A 69 -20.90 -14.55 4.94
C GLN A 69 -19.92 -13.38 5.11
N GLU A 70 -18.64 -13.66 5.39
CA GLU A 70 -17.57 -12.66 5.47
C GLU A 70 -17.43 -11.90 4.14
N PHE A 71 -17.36 -12.62 3.01
CA PHE A 71 -17.29 -12.03 1.66
C PHE A 71 -18.57 -11.32 1.24
N ALA A 72 -19.74 -11.78 1.67
CA ALA A 72 -21.00 -11.14 1.33
C ALA A 72 -21.23 -9.84 2.13
N SER A 73 -20.75 -9.79 3.37
CA SER A 73 -20.73 -8.56 4.17
C SER A 73 -19.75 -7.54 3.61
N SER A 74 -18.56 -7.96 3.17
CA SER A 74 -17.57 -7.04 2.58
C SER A 74 -18.00 -6.43 1.24
N VAL A 75 -18.87 -7.11 0.50
CA VAL A 75 -19.43 -6.62 -0.78
C VAL A 75 -20.73 -5.80 -0.57
N GLY A 76 -21.33 -5.88 0.62
CA GLY A 76 -22.57 -5.21 0.96
C GLY A 76 -22.46 -3.70 1.18
N SER A 77 -21.27 -3.19 1.45
CA SER A 77 -20.99 -1.77 1.67
C SER A 77 -20.83 -0.95 0.38
N ASN A 78 -20.68 -1.57 -0.80
CA ASN A 78 -20.36 -0.83 -2.03
C ASN A 78 -21.52 -0.71 -3.02
N GLY A 79 -22.61 -0.01 -2.64
CA GLY A 79 -23.74 0.26 -3.53
C GLY A 79 -24.28 1.68 -3.39
N ALA A 80 -23.63 2.61 -4.10
CA ALA A 80 -24.11 3.91 -4.55
C ALA A 80 -24.84 4.78 -3.52
N ASP A 81 -24.12 5.70 -2.89
CA ASP A 81 -24.27 7.13 -3.13
C ASP A 81 -23.12 7.87 -2.44
N ASP A 82 -22.81 9.05 -2.98
CA ASP A 82 -21.86 10.06 -2.51
C ASP A 82 -21.85 10.19 -0.97
N ALA A 83 -20.75 9.82 -0.31
CA ALA A 83 -20.36 10.31 1.02
C ALA A 83 -19.07 9.60 1.48
N ALA A 84 -18.14 10.39 2.01
CA ALA A 84 -17.14 9.93 2.96
C ALA A 84 -17.79 9.02 4.02
N ASP A 85 -17.14 7.92 4.42
CA ASP A 85 -16.68 7.72 5.80
C ASP A 85 -16.13 6.31 6.07
N GLU A 86 -14.99 6.32 6.75
CA GLU A 86 -14.44 5.43 7.79
C GLU A 86 -14.76 3.91 7.86
N ALA A 87 -13.65 3.16 7.69
CA ALA A 87 -13.10 2.12 8.58
C ALA A 87 -14.00 1.35 9.58
N SER A 88 -14.03 0.02 9.40
CA SER A 88 -13.97 -1.00 10.46
C SER A 88 -13.66 -2.35 9.78
N GLY A 89 -12.56 -3.07 10.01
CA GLY A 89 -12.13 -3.60 11.30
C GLY A 89 -11.97 -5.13 11.20
N ASN A 90 -10.98 -5.60 10.42
CA ASN A 90 -10.16 -6.80 10.69
C ASN A 90 -9.12 -6.98 9.56
N GLY A 91 -7.87 -6.55 9.81
CA GLY A 91 -6.72 -6.80 8.92
C GLY A 91 -6.78 -6.13 7.54
N SER A 92 -7.45 -4.99 7.42
CA SER A 92 -7.59 -4.26 6.15
C SER A 92 -6.33 -3.44 5.87
N HIS A 93 -5.66 -3.77 4.77
CA HIS A 93 -4.58 -2.97 4.17
C HIS A 93 -5.05 -1.53 3.95
N TRP A 94 -4.45 -0.58 4.66
CA TRP A 94 -4.67 0.85 4.52
C TRP A 94 -4.07 1.31 3.20
N LEU A 95 -4.96 1.77 2.32
CA LEU A 95 -4.59 2.34 1.03
C LEU A 95 -4.53 3.87 1.09
N GLY A 96 -5.14 4.51 2.09
CA GLY A 96 -5.31 5.96 2.11
C GLY A 96 -6.38 6.36 1.10
N GLY A 97 -5.96 6.74 -0.10
CA GLY A 97 -6.86 7.22 -1.15
C GLY A 97 -7.46 6.12 -2.03
N SER A 98 -8.19 6.55 -3.06
CA SER A 98 -8.76 5.63 -4.05
C SER A 98 -7.67 4.98 -4.93
N VAL A 99 -7.87 3.71 -5.30
CA VAL A 99 -6.96 2.99 -6.19
C VAL A 99 -7.27 3.34 -7.65
N PRO A 100 -6.28 3.78 -8.45
CA PRO A 100 -6.49 4.06 -9.87
C PRO A 100 -6.97 2.83 -10.63
N LYS A 101 -7.94 3.02 -11.53
CA LYS A 101 -8.51 1.92 -12.34
C LYS A 101 -7.43 1.28 -13.22
N GLY A 102 -7.30 -0.04 -13.13
CA GLY A 102 -6.36 -0.81 -13.96
C GLY A 102 -4.95 -0.94 -13.38
N TYR A 103 -4.68 -0.33 -12.22
CA TYR A 103 -3.39 -0.43 -11.53
C TYR A 103 -3.55 -1.10 -10.17
N SER A 104 -2.49 -1.76 -9.71
CA SER A 104 -2.42 -2.37 -8.39
C SER A 104 -1.47 -1.61 -7.48
N GLU A 105 -1.68 -1.75 -6.17
CA GLU A 105 -0.74 -1.25 -5.17
C GLU A 105 0.53 -2.13 -5.14
N LEU A 106 1.70 -1.51 -4.99
CA LEU A 106 3.01 -2.12 -5.22
C LEU A 106 3.82 -2.42 -3.95
N SER A 107 3.21 -2.43 -2.74
CA SER A 107 3.92 -2.65 -1.47
C SER A 107 4.72 -3.95 -1.45
N SER A 108 4.26 -5.02 -2.11
CA SER A 108 4.98 -6.30 -2.19
C SER A 108 6.29 -6.22 -2.98
N GLU A 109 6.40 -5.25 -3.90
CA GLU A 109 7.57 -5.08 -4.76
C GLU A 109 8.65 -4.24 -4.09
N ILE A 110 8.35 -3.57 -2.97
CA ILE A 110 9.31 -2.74 -2.25
C ILE A 110 10.27 -3.64 -1.48
N GLU A 111 11.56 -3.36 -1.58
CA GLU A 111 12.58 -4.02 -0.78
C GLU A 111 12.77 -3.27 0.55
N ILE A 112 11.94 -3.58 1.55
CA ILE A 112 11.88 -2.90 2.85
C ILE A 112 13.24 -2.81 3.57
N LYS A 113 14.15 -3.74 3.32
CA LYS A 113 15.50 -3.74 3.94
C LYS A 113 16.46 -2.74 3.30
N GLY A 114 16.22 -2.35 2.05
CA GLY A 114 17.06 -1.41 1.31
C GLY A 114 16.54 0.03 1.33
N ILE A 115 15.44 0.30 2.06
CA ILE A 115 14.95 1.67 2.26
C ILE A 115 16.00 2.46 3.03
N ASP A 116 16.29 3.66 2.55
CA ASP A 116 17.20 4.59 3.18
C ASP A 116 16.54 5.98 3.32
N LEU A 117 16.90 6.70 4.36
CA LEU A 117 16.35 8.02 4.69
C LEU A 117 17.49 8.98 5.06
N LEU A 118 17.48 10.20 4.51
CA LEU A 118 18.35 11.28 4.99
C LEU A 118 17.52 12.35 5.68
N ASN A 119 18.11 12.94 6.72
CA ASN A 119 17.50 13.95 7.59
C ASN A 119 16.19 13.47 8.27
N CYS A 120 16.09 12.19 8.63
CA CYS A 120 14.97 11.64 9.39
C CYS A 120 15.33 11.57 10.88
N ASP A 121 14.40 11.97 11.76
CA ASP A 121 14.54 11.77 13.20
C ASP A 121 14.40 10.28 13.55
N ASN A 122 15.51 9.69 14.00
CA ASN A 122 15.59 8.28 14.35
C ASN A 122 14.87 7.91 15.66
N GLN A 123 14.43 8.89 16.46
CA GLN A 123 13.68 8.67 17.70
C GLN A 123 12.17 8.54 17.45
N VAL A 124 11.66 9.07 16.35
CA VAL A 124 10.22 9.08 16.03
C VAL A 124 9.83 7.75 15.41
N GLY A 125 10.32 7.43 14.22
CA GLY A 125 9.98 6.17 13.55
C GLY A 125 10.94 5.80 12.44
N SER A 126 10.95 4.52 12.06
CA SER A 126 11.82 4.01 11.01
C SER A 126 11.17 4.15 9.64
N GLY A 127 11.93 4.38 8.56
CA GLY A 127 11.38 4.45 7.19
C GLY A 127 10.55 3.24 6.72
N LYS A 128 10.66 2.10 7.41
CA LYS A 128 9.82 0.92 7.16
C LYS A 128 8.36 1.14 7.55
N SER A 129 8.07 2.02 8.51
CA SER A 129 6.72 2.32 8.98
C SER A 129 5.86 2.97 7.90
N LEU A 130 6.48 3.71 6.97
CA LEU A 130 5.81 4.32 5.82
C LEU A 130 5.05 3.31 4.95
N PHE A 131 5.50 2.06 4.93
CA PHE A 131 4.95 0.97 4.12
C PHE A 131 4.18 -0.06 4.97
N ALA A 132 3.94 0.22 6.25
CA ALA A 132 3.15 -0.64 7.11
C ALA A 132 1.69 -0.72 6.59
N PRO A 133 1.09 -1.91 6.48
CA PRO A 133 -0.24 -2.10 5.92
C PRO A 133 -1.35 -1.53 6.80
N GLU A 134 -1.09 -1.20 8.07
CA GLU A 134 -2.08 -0.68 8.99
C GLU A 134 -2.37 0.82 8.77
N LYS A 135 -3.59 1.26 9.14
CA LYS A 135 -3.96 2.68 9.21
C LYS A 135 -2.99 3.41 10.16
N PRO A 136 -2.53 4.64 9.84
CA PRO A 136 -1.65 5.40 10.72
C PRO A 136 -2.21 5.51 12.14
N SER A 137 -1.35 5.26 13.13
CA SER A 137 -1.77 5.31 14.54
C SER A 137 -2.25 6.71 14.96
N GLY A 138 -1.76 7.77 14.31
CA GLY A 138 -2.16 9.16 14.56
C GLY A 138 -3.65 9.44 14.37
N PHE A 139 -4.39 8.64 13.58
CA PHE A 139 -5.84 8.77 13.47
C PHE A 139 -6.55 8.41 14.79
N SER A 140 -6.03 7.44 15.53
CA SER A 140 -6.60 7.03 16.82
C SER A 140 -6.26 7.99 17.96
N ALA A 141 -5.13 8.70 17.86
CA ALA A 141 -4.73 9.71 18.83
C ALA A 141 -5.59 10.98 18.74
N ALA A 142 -5.98 11.40 17.52
CA ALA A 142 -6.83 12.57 17.30
C ALA A 142 -8.25 12.43 17.88
N GLU A 143 -8.79 11.21 18.00
CA GLU A 143 -10.11 10.94 18.61
C GLU A 143 -10.09 10.91 20.14
N SER A 144 -8.90 10.93 20.76
CA SER A 144 -8.71 10.78 22.21
C SER A 144 -8.17 12.03 22.89
N SER A 145 -8.50 13.22 22.38
CA SER A 145 -8.28 14.52 23.05
C SER A 145 -9.16 14.71 24.31
N GLY A 146 -9.42 13.64 25.06
CA GLY A 146 -9.97 13.62 26.40
C GLY A 146 -8.93 13.05 27.37
N LYS A 147 -8.09 13.93 27.93
CA LYS A 147 -7.27 13.74 29.15
C LYS A 147 -7.04 12.28 29.59
N GLY A 148 -6.02 11.64 29.04
CA GLY A 148 -5.54 10.33 29.50
C GLY A 148 -4.04 10.24 29.34
N LYS A 149 -3.31 10.53 30.42
CA LYS A 149 -1.84 10.45 30.50
C LYS A 149 -1.43 8.99 30.63
N ASP A 150 -1.63 8.18 29.59
CA ASP A 150 -1.17 6.80 29.57
C ASP A 150 0.13 6.69 28.77
N LYS A 151 1.22 6.52 29.52
CA LYS A 151 2.52 6.04 29.06
C LYS A 151 2.35 4.65 28.43
N ALA A 152 2.03 4.61 27.13
CA ALA A 152 2.28 3.45 26.31
C ALA A 152 3.57 3.70 25.52
N SER A 153 4.60 2.92 25.81
CA SER A 153 5.82 2.81 25.02
C SER A 153 5.48 2.23 23.64
N SER A 154 4.97 3.04 22.73
CA SER A 154 4.75 2.67 21.33
C SER A 154 5.60 3.58 20.46
N THR A 155 6.63 3.01 19.84
CA THR A 155 7.40 3.65 18.76
C THR A 155 6.44 4.24 17.74
N SER A 156 6.63 5.50 17.35
CA SER A 156 5.76 6.16 16.38
C SER A 156 5.84 5.44 15.03
N ASP A 157 4.72 5.41 14.32
CA ASP A 157 4.59 4.72 13.03
C ASP A 157 4.64 5.69 11.83
N TRP A 158 5.26 6.85 12.02
CA TRP A 158 5.50 7.88 11.00
C TRP A 158 6.98 8.29 11.03
N VAL A 159 7.39 9.07 10.05
CA VAL A 159 8.72 9.68 10.00
C VAL A 159 8.59 11.20 10.07
N GLU A 160 9.57 11.84 10.68
CA GLU A 160 9.70 13.30 10.73
C GLU A 160 11.11 13.69 10.33
N SER A 161 11.26 14.90 9.79
CA SER A 161 12.58 15.44 9.53
C SER A 161 13.30 15.87 10.83
N ASP A 162 14.63 15.77 10.85
CA ASP A 162 15.42 15.98 12.08
C ASP A 162 15.79 17.45 12.27
N THR A 163 16.41 18.07 11.26
CA THR A 163 17.00 19.41 11.39
C THR A 163 16.14 20.52 10.78
N ASP A 164 15.58 20.28 9.61
CA ASP A 164 14.83 21.26 8.81
C ASP A 164 13.73 20.55 8.02
N GLU A 165 13.07 21.24 7.10
CA GLU A 165 11.95 20.71 6.31
C GLU A 165 12.37 19.70 5.23
N GLN A 166 13.67 19.51 4.98
CA GLN A 166 14.12 18.62 3.90
C GLN A 166 14.13 17.16 4.34
N LEU A 167 13.52 16.26 3.58
CA LEU A 167 13.55 14.83 3.85
C LEU A 167 13.82 14.06 2.56
N MET A 168 14.71 13.07 2.61
CA MET A 168 15.02 12.24 1.44
C MET A 168 14.64 10.80 1.73
N LEU A 169 13.88 10.17 0.83
CA LEU A 169 13.47 8.77 0.92
C LEU A 169 13.92 8.00 -0.31
N TYR A 170 14.75 6.97 -0.12
CA TYR A 170 15.14 6.02 -1.15
C TYR A 170 14.36 4.72 -1.02
N ILE A 171 13.75 4.28 -2.13
CA ILE A 171 12.88 3.10 -2.21
C ILE A 171 13.41 2.18 -3.31
N PRO A 172 14.10 1.09 -2.98
CA PRO A 172 14.44 0.05 -3.95
C PRO A 172 13.29 -0.91 -4.22
N PHE A 173 13.21 -1.41 -5.45
CA PHE A 173 12.21 -2.40 -5.87
C PHE A 173 12.86 -3.75 -6.23
N GLN A 174 12.19 -4.84 -5.86
CA GLN A 174 12.60 -6.22 -6.14
C GLN A 174 12.47 -6.58 -7.63
N SER A 175 11.56 -5.91 -8.34
CA SER A 175 11.31 -6.07 -9.76
C SER A 175 11.31 -4.71 -10.46
N SER A 176 11.41 -4.72 -11.79
CA SER A 176 11.18 -3.49 -12.55
C SER A 176 9.69 -3.18 -12.55
N ILE A 177 9.27 -2.03 -12.02
CA ILE A 177 7.87 -1.61 -11.99
C ILE A 177 7.59 -0.52 -13.03
N LYS A 178 6.31 -0.35 -13.38
CA LYS A 178 5.79 0.89 -13.99
C LYS A 178 4.99 1.63 -12.94
N LEU A 179 5.27 2.91 -12.71
CA LEU A 179 4.59 3.69 -11.68
C LEU A 179 3.59 4.65 -12.31
N HIS A 180 2.33 4.55 -11.92
CA HIS A 180 1.24 5.40 -12.39
C HIS A 180 0.99 6.57 -11.44
N SER A 181 0.87 6.28 -10.15
CA SER A 181 0.61 7.30 -9.13
C SER A 181 1.26 6.94 -7.80
N LEU A 182 1.45 7.97 -6.99
CA LEU A 182 2.02 7.93 -5.66
C LEU A 182 0.99 8.56 -4.71
N GLN A 183 0.77 7.95 -3.56
CA GLN A 183 -0.03 8.51 -2.48
C GLN A 183 0.84 8.75 -1.26
N ILE A 184 0.64 9.92 -0.64
CA ILE A 184 1.33 10.34 0.57
C ILE A 184 0.27 10.66 1.61
N THR A 185 0.28 9.94 2.72
CA THR A 185 -0.56 10.23 3.88
C THR A 185 0.25 11.04 4.88
N CYS A 186 -0.30 12.15 5.34
CA CYS A 186 0.32 13.01 6.34
C CYS A 186 -0.74 13.58 7.29
N LEU A 187 -0.60 13.29 8.58
CA LEU A 187 -1.54 13.72 9.61
C LEU A 187 -1.20 15.08 10.23
N ALA A 188 -0.14 15.75 9.77
CA ALA A 188 0.14 17.13 10.14
C ALA A 188 -1.06 18.03 9.85
N SER A 189 -1.34 18.99 10.73
CA SER A 189 -2.37 19.99 10.50
C SER A 189 -1.75 21.24 9.86
N PRO A 190 -2.27 21.75 8.74
CA PRO A 190 -1.81 23.02 8.19
C PRO A 190 -2.27 24.15 9.12
N GLY A 191 -1.32 24.75 9.84
CA GLY A 191 -1.56 25.89 10.73
C GLY A 191 -2.27 25.54 12.04
N GLY A 192 -1.53 25.04 13.03
CA GLY A 192 -2.03 24.96 14.40
C GLY A 192 -2.41 26.34 14.93
N ASP A 193 -3.51 26.44 15.68
CA ASP A 193 -3.92 27.65 16.42
C ASP A 193 -2.99 27.95 17.63
N ASP A 194 -1.92 27.17 17.80
CA ASP A 194 -0.96 27.29 18.88
C ASP A 194 0.37 27.81 18.31
N ASP A 195 0.91 28.88 18.90
CA ASP A 195 2.23 29.49 18.64
C ASP A 195 3.41 28.53 18.97
N ASP A 196 3.27 27.23 18.72
CA ASP A 196 4.31 26.22 18.89
C ASP A 196 4.90 25.89 17.52
N ASP A 197 6.11 26.41 17.25
CA ASP A 197 6.97 26.08 16.11
C ASP A 197 7.32 24.57 16.02
N GLU A 198 6.87 23.76 16.98
CA GLU A 198 7.07 22.31 17.08
C GLU A 198 6.11 21.48 16.20
N VAL A 199 5.06 22.06 15.60
CA VAL A 199 4.11 21.27 14.80
C VAL A 199 4.70 20.97 13.42
N PRO A 200 4.89 19.68 13.06
CA PRO A 200 5.40 19.34 11.74
C PRO A 200 4.37 19.66 10.65
N MET A 201 4.86 20.01 9.47
CA MET A 201 4.10 20.36 8.29
C MET A 201 3.82 19.17 7.38
N ARG A 202 2.85 19.37 6.48
CA ARG A 202 2.64 18.48 5.34
C ARG A 202 3.65 18.80 4.24
N PRO A 203 4.10 17.82 3.45
CA PRO A 203 4.88 18.11 2.26
C PRO A 203 4.13 18.97 1.26
N LYS A 204 4.84 19.94 0.67
CA LYS A 204 4.34 20.78 -0.42
C LYS A 204 5.04 20.42 -1.72
N THR A 205 6.36 20.57 -1.78
CA THR A 205 7.13 20.30 -3.02
C THR A 205 7.85 18.96 -2.93
N LEU A 206 7.69 18.15 -3.98
CA LEU A 206 8.35 16.86 -4.13
C LEU A 206 9.16 16.83 -5.42
N LYS A 207 10.40 16.37 -5.34
CA LYS A 207 11.23 16.01 -6.51
C LYS A 207 11.43 14.51 -6.55
N LEU A 208 11.10 13.89 -7.69
CA LEU A 208 11.25 12.46 -7.90
C LEU A 208 12.44 12.15 -8.80
N TYR A 209 13.31 11.24 -8.36
CA TYR A 209 14.40 10.71 -9.17
C TYR A 209 14.29 9.19 -9.27
N THR A 210 14.53 8.66 -10.46
CA THR A 210 14.27 7.24 -10.76
C THR A 210 15.57 6.53 -11.11
N ASN A 211 15.65 5.23 -10.79
CA ASN A 211 16.76 4.35 -11.19
C ASN A 211 18.14 4.79 -10.66
N ARG A 212 18.16 5.31 -9.44
CA ARG A 212 19.37 5.57 -8.65
C ARG A 212 19.85 4.30 -7.95
N THR A 213 21.16 4.13 -7.78
CA THR A 213 21.71 2.96 -7.08
C THR A 213 21.74 3.10 -5.56
N HIS A 214 21.68 4.34 -5.06
CA HIS A 214 21.71 4.72 -3.66
C HIS A 214 20.96 6.04 -3.46
N ILE A 215 20.73 6.41 -2.20
CA ILE A 215 20.19 7.72 -1.85
C ILE A 215 21.17 8.82 -2.29
N ILE A 216 20.65 9.92 -2.84
CA ILE A 216 21.45 11.07 -3.28
C ILE A 216 21.48 12.12 -2.17
N GLY A 217 22.55 12.92 -2.10
CA GLY A 217 22.62 14.07 -1.20
C GLY A 217 21.69 15.20 -1.65
N PHE A 218 21.39 16.13 -0.74
CA PHE A 218 20.54 17.29 -1.04
C PHE A 218 21.16 18.22 -2.09
N GLU A 219 22.46 18.49 -2.00
CA GLU A 219 23.19 19.30 -2.99
C GLU A 219 23.14 18.66 -4.40
N ASP A 220 23.43 17.36 -4.49
CA ASP A 220 23.36 16.61 -5.76
C ASP A 220 21.94 16.60 -6.34
N ALA A 221 20.92 16.49 -5.48
CA ALA A 221 19.53 16.52 -5.89
C ALA A 221 19.14 17.87 -6.50
N ASP A 222 19.65 18.98 -5.96
CA ASP A 222 19.35 20.32 -6.47
C ASP A 222 20.05 20.65 -7.79
N GLU A 223 21.23 20.07 -8.04
CA GLU A 223 21.93 20.20 -9.32
C GLU A 223 21.31 19.34 -10.42
N GLU A 224 20.82 18.15 -10.08
CA GLU A 224 20.28 17.23 -11.06
C GLU A 224 18.82 17.53 -11.43
N THR A 225 18.48 17.36 -12.71
CA THR A 225 17.10 17.48 -13.17
C THR A 225 16.25 16.30 -12.66
N PRO A 226 15.20 16.55 -11.86
CA PRO A 226 14.32 15.49 -11.39
C PRO A 226 13.49 14.90 -12.55
N THR A 227 13.15 13.61 -12.43
CA THR A 227 12.26 12.93 -13.38
C THR A 227 10.91 13.64 -13.45
N GLN A 228 10.39 14.05 -12.29
CA GLN A 228 9.18 14.87 -12.16
C GLN A 228 9.27 15.72 -10.88
N VAL A 229 8.82 16.98 -10.98
CA VAL A 229 8.54 17.85 -9.84
C VAL A 229 7.04 17.88 -9.63
N ILE A 230 6.60 17.80 -8.39
CA ILE A 230 5.20 17.89 -7.97
C ILE A 230 5.10 18.99 -6.92
N GLU A 231 4.09 19.84 -7.05
CA GLU A 231 3.71 20.83 -6.06
C GLU A 231 2.31 20.46 -5.59
N LEU A 232 2.17 20.14 -4.31
CA LEU A 232 0.92 19.79 -3.66
C LEU A 232 0.25 21.06 -3.16
N THR A 233 -1.03 21.20 -3.48
CA THR A 233 -1.88 22.26 -2.98
C THR A 233 -2.80 21.73 -1.88
N PRO A 234 -3.40 22.59 -1.05
CA PRO A 234 -4.36 22.15 -0.03
C PRO A 234 -5.54 21.32 -0.57
N GLN A 235 -5.90 21.49 -1.85
CA GLN A 235 -7.00 20.77 -2.50
C GLN A 235 -6.63 19.33 -2.88
N ASP A 236 -5.33 19.02 -2.99
CA ASP A 236 -4.87 17.68 -3.34
C ASP A 236 -4.96 16.71 -2.15
N TRP A 237 -5.13 17.24 -0.93
CA TRP A 237 -5.25 16.48 0.30
C TRP A 237 -6.71 16.14 0.60
N ASP A 238 -7.02 14.84 0.67
CA ASP A 238 -8.33 14.39 1.10
C ASP A 238 -8.54 14.67 2.60
N GLU A 239 -9.65 15.29 2.97
CA GLU A 239 -9.92 15.71 4.35
C GLU A 239 -10.09 14.53 5.31
N SER A 240 -10.62 13.40 4.83
CA SER A 240 -10.94 12.23 5.66
C SER A 240 -9.71 11.34 5.88
N THR A 241 -9.00 11.05 4.80
CA THR A 241 -7.87 10.12 4.78
C THR A 241 -6.53 10.82 4.94
N LYS A 242 -6.52 12.17 4.96
CA LYS A 242 -5.31 13.01 5.05
C LYS A 242 -4.24 12.58 4.05
N THR A 243 -4.68 12.15 2.87
CA THR A 243 -3.84 11.55 1.83
C THR A 243 -3.90 12.38 0.57
N ALA A 244 -2.73 12.78 0.06
CA ALA A 244 -2.59 13.36 -1.25
C ALA A 244 -2.33 12.28 -2.30
N THR A 245 -3.09 12.29 -3.39
CA THR A 245 -2.87 11.39 -4.55
C THR A 245 -2.21 12.15 -5.68
N VAL A 246 -1.00 11.74 -6.04
CA VAL A 246 -0.19 12.36 -7.07
C VAL A 246 -0.17 11.49 -8.33
N GLU A 247 -0.73 12.00 -9.41
CA GLU A 247 -0.59 11.39 -10.73
C GLU A 247 0.81 11.64 -11.30
N LEU A 248 1.48 10.56 -11.72
CA LEU A 248 2.79 10.65 -12.34
C LEU A 248 2.65 10.65 -13.85
N ARG A 249 3.62 11.27 -14.53
CA ARG A 249 3.72 11.23 -15.97
C ARG A 249 4.16 9.83 -16.40
N PHE A 250 3.21 8.90 -16.50
CA PHE A 250 3.42 7.46 -16.71
C PHE A 250 4.49 7.13 -17.77
N VAL A 251 4.57 7.90 -18.87
CA VAL A 251 5.60 7.72 -19.92
C VAL A 251 7.05 7.85 -19.43
N LYS A 252 7.30 8.60 -18.35
CA LYS A 252 8.61 8.71 -17.69
C LYS A 252 8.86 7.59 -16.66
N PHE A 253 7.81 6.88 -16.25
CA PHE A 253 7.82 5.90 -15.18
C PHE A 253 7.54 4.47 -15.66
N GLN A 254 8.10 4.08 -16.82
CA GLN A 254 7.84 2.77 -17.46
C GLN A 254 8.79 1.64 -17.04
N ARG A 255 9.92 1.95 -16.41
CA ARG A 255 10.93 0.94 -16.05
C ARG A 255 11.72 1.43 -14.85
N ILE A 256 11.13 1.25 -13.67
CA ILE A 256 11.63 1.80 -12.41
C ILE A 256 12.12 0.67 -11.52
N THR A 257 13.36 0.76 -11.07
CA THR A 257 14.01 -0.22 -10.21
C THR A 257 14.34 0.36 -8.83
N SER A 258 14.30 1.68 -8.74
CA SER A 258 14.36 2.44 -7.50
C SER A 258 13.71 3.81 -7.69
N LEU A 259 13.19 4.37 -6.61
CA LEU A 259 12.61 5.71 -6.56
C LEU A 259 13.23 6.46 -5.39
N VAL A 260 13.74 7.66 -5.66
CA VAL A 260 14.07 8.66 -4.65
C VAL A 260 12.95 9.68 -4.61
N VAL A 261 12.38 9.89 -3.44
CA VAL A 261 11.40 10.94 -3.15
C VAL A 261 12.11 11.98 -2.28
N TYR A 262 12.35 13.15 -2.84
CA TYR A 262 12.88 14.30 -2.12
C TYR A 262 11.72 15.23 -1.74
N PHE A 263 11.45 15.33 -0.45
CA PHE A 263 10.54 16.30 0.15
C PHE A 263 11.33 17.59 0.39
N VAL A 264 11.01 18.65 -0.33
CA VAL A 264 11.82 19.88 -0.39
C VAL A 264 11.39 20.88 0.66
N ASP A 265 10.08 21.14 0.76
CA ASP A 265 9.47 22.12 1.65
C ASP A 265 8.07 21.67 2.10
N GLY A 266 7.58 22.32 3.14
CA GLY A 266 6.25 22.07 3.70
C GLY A 266 5.19 23.11 3.35
N ASP A 267 3.94 22.77 3.66
CA ASP A 267 2.80 23.67 3.65
C ASP A 267 2.53 24.20 5.07
N GLY A 268 2.96 25.43 5.34
CA GLY A 268 2.85 26.09 6.64
C GLY A 268 4.11 26.88 7.02
N ASP A 269 4.19 27.28 8.29
CA ASP A 269 5.32 28.01 8.90
C ASP A 269 6.15 27.15 9.86
N GLY A 270 5.92 25.83 9.91
CA GLY A 270 6.68 24.92 10.78
C GLY A 270 8.10 24.68 10.27
N GLU A 271 8.93 24.02 11.09
CA GLU A 271 10.34 23.76 10.73
C GLU A 271 10.60 22.35 10.18
N LYS A 272 9.64 21.42 10.37
CA LYS A 272 9.81 20.00 10.08
C LYS A 272 8.69 19.48 9.21
N ILE A 273 8.95 18.40 8.46
CA ILE A 273 7.92 17.69 7.70
C ILE A 273 7.65 16.34 8.34
N ARG A 274 6.37 15.95 8.36
CA ARG A 274 5.93 14.62 8.77
C ARG A 274 5.42 13.81 7.58
N VAL A 275 5.68 12.50 7.57
CA VAL A 275 5.08 11.56 6.60
C VAL A 275 4.65 10.29 7.33
N ASP A 276 3.38 9.90 7.17
CA ASP A 276 2.81 8.74 7.86
C ASP A 276 2.79 7.49 6.98
N ARG A 277 2.36 7.61 5.72
CA ARG A 277 2.35 6.49 4.77
C ARG A 277 2.72 6.92 3.38
N VAL A 278 3.33 5.97 2.67
CA VAL A 278 3.61 6.06 1.24
C VAL A 278 2.98 4.84 0.56
N ARG A 279 2.20 5.07 -0.49
CA ARG A 279 1.63 4.00 -1.33
C ARG A 279 1.94 4.26 -2.79
N LEU A 280 2.31 3.21 -3.49
CA LEU A 280 2.74 3.27 -4.88
C LEU A 280 1.79 2.43 -5.72
N PHE A 281 1.26 3.00 -6.80
CA PHE A 281 0.31 2.31 -7.67
C PHE A 281 0.86 2.21 -9.08
N GLY A 282 0.72 1.03 -9.67
CA GLY A 282 1.24 0.77 -11.00
C GLY A 282 1.16 -0.69 -11.41
N GLU A 283 2.10 -1.09 -12.25
CA GLU A 283 2.24 -2.47 -12.74
C GLU A 283 3.58 -3.04 -12.29
N ALA A 284 3.55 -4.22 -11.66
CA ALA A 284 4.77 -4.98 -11.39
C ALA A 284 5.24 -5.65 -12.69
N GLY A 285 6.52 -5.53 -13.00
CA GLY A 285 7.14 -6.24 -14.12
C GLY A 285 7.75 -7.56 -13.70
N GLU A 286 8.57 -8.15 -14.58
CA GLU A 286 9.25 -9.41 -14.30
C GLU A 286 10.22 -9.26 -13.12
N LYS A 287 10.14 -10.21 -12.18
CA LYS A 287 11.05 -10.29 -11.04
C LYS A 287 12.46 -10.53 -11.54
N ARG A 288 13.42 -9.81 -10.97
CA ARG A 288 14.84 -10.09 -11.18
C ARG A 288 15.16 -11.38 -10.44
N GLU A 289 15.11 -12.52 -11.12
CA GLU A 289 15.73 -13.71 -10.57
C GLU A 289 17.24 -13.44 -10.44
N MET A 290 17.74 -13.47 -9.20
CA MET A 290 19.18 -13.58 -8.97
C MET A 290 19.63 -14.87 -9.65
N GLY A 291 20.37 -14.75 -10.76
CA GLY A 291 21.02 -15.90 -11.37
C GLY A 291 21.79 -16.65 -10.28
N LYS A 292 21.69 -17.98 -10.27
CA LYS A 292 22.47 -18.81 -9.34
C LYS A 292 23.92 -18.37 -9.38
N LEU A 293 24.42 -17.87 -8.25
CA LEU A 293 25.84 -17.64 -8.04
C LEU A 293 26.52 -19.00 -8.09
N GLU A 294 27.00 -19.40 -9.25
CA GLU A 294 27.86 -20.57 -9.38
C GLU A 294 29.23 -20.22 -8.80
N LYS A 295 29.70 -21.07 -7.89
CA LYS A 295 31.03 -20.96 -7.29
C LYS A 295 32.06 -21.25 -8.38
N ILE A 296 32.78 -20.22 -8.83
CA ILE A 296 33.97 -20.41 -9.65
C ILE A 296 35.04 -21.07 -8.77
N GLY A 297 35.45 -22.29 -9.14
CA GLY A 297 36.63 -22.96 -8.57
C GLY A 297 36.32 -24.26 -7.83
N ASP A 298 36.14 -25.33 -8.60
CA ASP A 298 36.80 -26.62 -8.37
C ASP A 298 36.80 -27.35 -9.72
N GLU A 299 37.80 -27.06 -10.56
CA GLU A 299 38.14 -27.92 -11.69
C GLU A 299 38.76 -29.22 -11.14
N PRO A 300 38.19 -30.40 -11.41
CA PRO A 300 38.84 -31.66 -11.13
C PRO A 300 39.73 -32.03 -12.31
N GLY A 301 41.04 -31.80 -12.17
CA GLY A 301 42.09 -32.52 -12.89
C GLY A 301 42.65 -31.83 -14.13
N GLU A 302 43.87 -31.31 -13.99
CA GLU A 302 45.03 -31.65 -14.82
C GLU A 302 46.32 -31.50 -14.00
#